data_AF-A0A6A4RAD2-F1
#
_entry.id   AF-A0A6A4RAD2-F1
#
_cell.length_a   1.000
_cell.length_b   1.000
_cell.length_c   1.000
_cell.angle_alpha   90.00
_cell.angle_beta   90.00
_cell.angle_gamma   90.00
#
_symmetry.space_group_name_H-M   'P 1'
#
loop_
_entity.id
_entity.type
_entity.pdbx_description
1 polymer ?
#
loop_
_entity_poly.entity_id
_entity_poly.type
_entity_poly.pdbx_seq_one_letter_code
_entity_poly.pdbx_strand_id
1 'polypeptide(L)' 'GAQIYAQAMPIASRLYLTEVDVDIEGDAHFPALEGDWQEVASEAGSPSEGQPAYRFVRYERSAES' A
#
# COMPACT_ATOMS: atom_id res chain seq x y z
N GLY A 1 -1.78 8.34 -11.74
CA GLY A 1 -1.23 7.29 -10.85
C GLY A 1 -2.12 6.07 -10.83
N ALA A 2 -3.31 6.19 -10.25
CA ALA A 2 -4.27 5.09 -10.06
C ALA A 2 -4.49 4.19 -11.30
N GLN A 3 -4.60 4.75 -12.50
CA GLN A 3 -4.82 3.99 -13.73
C GLN A 3 -3.63 3.10 -14.15
N ILE A 4 -2.40 3.42 -13.73
CA ILE A 4 -1.21 2.57 -13.95
C ILE A 4 -1.21 1.43 -12.93
N TYR A 5 -1.54 1.73 -11.66
CA TYR A 5 -1.69 0.69 -10.64
C TYR A 5 -2.77 -0.31 -11.02
N ALA A 6 -3.95 0.14 -11.47
CA ALA A 6 -5.04 -0.73 -11.91
C ALA A 6 -4.64 -1.72 -13.01
N GLN A 7 -3.75 -1.33 -13.94
CA GLN A 7 -3.24 -2.22 -14.99
C GLN A 7 -2.14 -3.17 -14.49
N ALA A 8 -1.39 -2.77 -13.47
CA ALA A 8 -0.30 -3.57 -12.90
C ALA A 8 -0.80 -4.58 -11.84
N MET A 9 -1.87 -4.26 -11.11
CA MET A 9 -2.41 -5.10 -10.02
C MET A 9 -2.66 -6.58 -10.42
N PRO A 10 -3.19 -6.90 -11.61
CA PRO A 10 -3.42 -8.29 -12.00
C PRO A 10 -2.15 -9.13 -12.15
N ILE A 11 -1.03 -8.50 -12.52
CA ILE A 11 0.26 -9.17 -12.78
C ILE A 11 1.29 -8.95 -11.66
N ALA A 12 0.97 -8.09 -10.69
CA ALA A 12 1.83 -7.85 -9.54
C ALA A 12 1.84 -9.07 -8.61
N SER A 13 3.02 -9.44 -8.13
CA SER A 13 3.21 -10.46 -7.08
C SER A 13 3.61 -9.85 -5.73
N ARG A 14 4.10 -8.60 -5.74
CA ARG A 14 4.55 -7.86 -4.56
C ARG A 14 4.19 -6.39 -4.65
N LEU A 15 3.86 -5.79 -3.51
CA LEU A 15 3.63 -4.35 -3.37
C LEU A 15 4.52 -3.80 -2.26
N TYR A 16 5.09 -2.62 -2.50
CA TYR A 16 5.80 -1.83 -1.50
C TYR A 16 5.05 -0.52 -1.35
N LEU A 17 4.43 -0.33 -0.20
CA LEU A 17 3.56 0.81 0.08
C LEU A 17 4.10 1.62 1.26
N THR A 18 3.86 2.92 1.24
CA THR A 18 3.95 3.78 2.41
C THR A 18 2.53 4.18 2.78
N GLU A 19 2.05 3.67 3.90
CA GLU A 19 0.74 4.03 4.43
C GLU A 19 0.92 5.19 5.39
N VAL A 20 0.33 6.33 5.05
CA VAL A 20 0.40 7.56 5.85
C VAL A 20 -0.95 7.74 6.54
N ASP A 21 -0.93 7.93 7.85
CA ASP A 21 -2.13 8.13 8.68
C ASP A 21 -2.57 9.59 8.59
N VAL A 22 -3.20 9.92 7.47
CA VAL A 22 -3.70 11.25 7.16
C VAL A 22 -5.02 11.13 6.41
N ASP A 23 -5.99 11.93 6.82
CA ASP A 23 -7.25 12.09 6.09
C ASP A 23 -7.05 13.25 5.09
N ILE A 24 -7.03 12.92 3.79
CA ILE A 24 -6.85 13.90 2.71
C ILE A 24 -8.06 13.82 1.80
N GLU A 25 -8.72 14.95 1.56
CA GLU A 25 -9.64 15.11 0.42
C GLU A 25 -8.82 15.13 -0.88
N GLY A 26 -8.55 13.94 -1.42
CA GLY A 26 -7.87 13.75 -2.70
C GLY A 26 -8.77 13.04 -3.72
N ASP A 27 -8.51 13.29 -5.00
CA ASP A 27 -9.23 12.70 -6.15
C ASP A 27 -8.58 11.41 -6.68
N ALA A 28 -7.48 10.97 -6.06
CA ALA A 28 -6.75 9.77 -6.43
C ALA A 28 -6.54 8.84 -5.23
N HIS A 29 -7.24 7.72 -5.24
CA HIS A 29 -7.10 6.67 -4.23
C HIS A 29 -6.27 5.50 -4.76
N PHE A 30 -5.53 4.86 -3.86
CA PHE A 30 -4.95 3.55 -4.14
C PHE A 30 -6.10 2.54 -4.34
N PRO A 31 -6.06 1.69 -5.37
CA PRO A 31 -7.12 0.69 -5.57
C PRO A 31 -7.20 -0.24 -4.36
N ALA A 32 -8.40 -0.71 -4.04
CA ALA A 32 -8.56 -1.72 -2.99
C ALA A 32 -7.66 -2.94 -3.30
N LEU A 33 -7.00 -3.46 -2.28
CA LEU A 33 -6.24 -4.71 -2.37
C LEU A 33 -7.21 -5.88 -2.43
N GLU A 34 -7.81 -6.10 -3.59
CA GLU A 34 -8.70 -7.23 -3.85
C GLU A 34 -7.86 -8.48 -4.19
N GLY A 35 -8.24 -9.64 -3.64
CA GLY A 35 -7.55 -10.93 -3.81
C GLY A 35 -6.68 -11.34 -2.62
N ASP A 36 -5.85 -12.36 -2.80
CA ASP A 36 -5.03 -12.95 -1.72
C ASP A 36 -3.75 -12.16 -1.43
N TRP A 37 -3.88 -10.88 -1.09
CA TRP A 37 -2.75 -10.08 -0.62
C TRP A 37 -2.52 -10.33 0.87
N GLN A 38 -1.29 -10.66 1.23
CA GLN A 38 -0.86 -10.82 2.62
C GLN A 38 0.23 -9.83 2.96
N GLU A 39 0.05 -9.11 4.07
CA GLU A 39 1.11 -8.30 4.66
C GLU A 39 2.20 -9.23 5.18
N VAL A 40 3.41 -9.12 4.62
CA VAL A 40 4.56 -9.96 5.03
C VAL A 40 5.64 -9.17 5.76
N ALA A 41 5.59 -7.85 5.72
CA ALA A 41 6.49 -6.98 6.48
C ALA A 41 5.84 -5.61 6.70
N SER A 42 6.09 -5.03 7.87
CA SER A 42 5.65 -3.70 8.23
C SER A 42 6.66 -3.05 9.17
N GLU A 43 7.05 -1.82 8.87
CA GLU A 43 7.99 -1.03 9.63
C GLU A 43 7.43 0.37 9.87
N ALA A 44 7.29 0.75 11.14
CA ALA A 44 6.86 2.08 11.51
C ALA A 44 7.92 3.12 11.13
N GLY A 45 7.49 4.21 10.51
CA GLY A 45 8.33 5.37 10.24
C GLY A 45 8.71 6.11 11.53
N SER A 46 9.66 7.03 11.40
CA SER A 46 10.06 7.95 12.46
C SER A 46 9.73 9.39 12.04
N PRO A 47 8.44 9.79 12.07
CA PRO A 47 8.03 11.14 11.70
C PRO A 47 8.59 12.16 12.68
N SER A 48 8.90 13.36 12.17
CA SER A 48 9.23 14.50 13.03
C SER A 48 7.97 15.08 13.68
N GLU A 49 8.13 15.93 14.68
CA GLU A 49 7.01 16.64 15.30
C GLU A 49 6.19 17.41 14.25
N GLY A 50 4.86 17.23 14.29
CA GLY A 50 3.93 17.83 13.34
C GLY A 50 3.78 17.10 12.00
N GLN A 51 4.48 15.99 11.78
CA GLN A 51 4.29 15.12 10.60
C GLN A 51 3.34 13.95 10.91
N PRO A 52 2.55 13.47 9.93
CA PRO A 52 1.67 12.34 10.12
C PRO A 52 2.49 11.07 10.38
N ALA A 53 1.92 10.16 11.18
CA ALA A 53 2.46 8.82 11.31
C ALA A 53 2.41 8.12 9.95
N TYR A 54 3.40 7.27 9.70
CA TYR A 54 3.39 6.43 8.50
C TYR A 54 4.12 5.11 8.76
N ARG A 55 3.87 4.13 7.91
CA ARG A 55 4.57 2.85 7.92
C ARG A 55 4.93 2.40 6.50
N PHE A 56 6.07 1.72 6.38
CA PHE A 56 6.45 1.01 5.18
C PHE A 56 5.89 -0.41 5.26
N VAL A 57 5.08 -0.80 4.29
CA VAL A 57 4.40 -2.09 4.28
C VAL A 57 4.74 -2.83 3.00
N ARG A 58 5.01 -4.14 3.12
CA ARG A 58 5.17 -5.03 1.98
C ARG A 58 4.06 -6.06 1.97
N TYR A 59 3.35 -6.12 0.85
CA TYR A 59 2.39 -7.18 0.56
C TYR A 59 2.96 -8.15 -0.46
N GLU A 60 2.65 -9.43 -0.30
CA GLU A 60 2.87 -10.45 -1.32
C GLU A 60 1.55 -11.15 -1.63
N ARG A 61 1.40 -11.59 -2.88
CA ARG A 61 0.25 -12.40 -3.28
C ARG A 61 0.46 -13.82 -2.76
N SER A 62 -0.45 -14.34 -1.96
CA SER A 62 -0.44 -15.75 -1.60
C SER A 62 -0.59 -16.56 -2.87
N ALA A 63 0.36 -17.45 -3.14
CA ALA A 63 0.14 -18.46 -4.16
C ALA A 63 -1.00 -19.35 -3.65
N GLU A 64 -2.18 -19.29 -4.27
CA GLU A 64 -3.15 -20.37 -4.15
C GLU A 64 -2.41 -21.68 -4.45
N SER A 65 -2.36 -22.57 -3.45
CA SER A 65 -1.75 -23.90 -3.55
C SER A 65 -2.69 -24.88 -4.23
#